data_AF-A0AAU2HUI2-F1
#
_entry.id   AF-A0AAU2HUI2-F1
#
_cell.length_a   1.000
_cell.length_b   1.000
_cell.length_c   1.000
_cell.angle_alpha   90.00
_cell.angle_beta   90.00
_cell.angle_gamma   90.00
#
_symmetry.space_group_name_H-M   'P 1'
#
loop_
_entity.id
_entity.type
_entity.pdbx_description
1 polymer ?
#
loop_
_entity_poly.entity_id
_entity_poly.type
_entity_poly.pdbx_seq_one_letter_code
_entity_poly.pdbx_strand_id
1 'polypeptide(L)' 'MEESRPRARSALSRWDQHGRELIVHVTKSRMQRQLNCDTCGWRKGVQFLPWLKAEEHLAEAHQATVDRTA' A
#
# COMPACT_ATOMS: atom_id res chain seq x y z
N MET A 1 24.16 12.61 7.60
CA MET A 1 22.98 12.50 6.71
C MET A 1 22.39 11.12 6.97
N GLU A 2 21.74 11.00 8.13
CA GLU A 2 21.00 9.81 8.55
C GLU A 2 19.58 9.96 8.04
N GLU A 3 19.13 9.01 7.22
CA GLU A 3 17.73 8.68 6.88
C GLU A 3 17.82 7.74 5.66
N SER A 4 17.46 6.46 5.65
CA SER A 4 16.50 5.72 6.44
C SER A 4 16.81 4.23 6.30
N ARG A 5 17.08 3.53 7.42
CA ARG A 5 16.96 2.07 7.45
C ARG A 5 15.50 1.74 7.07
N PRO A 6 15.20 0.93 6.04
CA PRO A 6 13.81 0.59 5.75
C PRO A 6 13.25 -0.22 6.92
N ARG A 7 12.45 0.46 7.75
CA ARG A 7 11.61 -0.13 8.79
C ARG A 7 10.77 -1.18 8.08
N ALA A 8 10.89 -2.45 8.51
CA ALA A 8 10.28 -3.63 7.91
C ALA A 8 9.02 -3.26 7.11
N ARG A 9 9.02 -3.42 5.77
CA ARG A 9 7.92 -3.06 4.85
C ARG A 9 6.58 -3.33 5.53
N SER A 10 5.99 -2.31 6.13
CA SER A 10 4.71 -2.38 6.86
C SER A 10 3.69 -1.42 6.25
N ALA A 11 4.10 -0.70 5.21
CA ALA A 11 3.26 0.15 4.39
C ALA A 11 3.82 0.15 2.96
N LEU A 12 2.95 0.34 1.97
CA LEU A 12 3.28 0.56 0.57
C LEU A 12 2.79 1.95 0.21
N SER A 13 3.69 2.82 -0.24
CA SER A 13 3.30 4.09 -0.82
C SER A 13 3.45 4.07 -2.33
N ARG A 14 2.54 4.75 -3.02
CA ARG A 14 2.55 4.95 -4.47
C ARG A 14 1.94 6.31 -4.79
N TRP A 15 2.24 6.87 -5.95
CA TRP A 15 1.71 8.15 -6.37
C TRP A 15 0.50 7.95 -7.30
N ASP A 16 -0.52 8.81 -7.15
CA ASP A 16 -1.59 8.93 -8.13
C ASP A 16 -1.16 9.84 -9.29
N GLN A 17 -1.94 9.82 -10.37
CA GLN A 17 -1.72 10.68 -11.54
C GLN A 17 -1.71 12.19 -11.25
N HIS A 18 -2.19 12.60 -10.06
CA HIS A 18 -2.21 13.99 -9.62
C HIS A 18 -1.02 14.35 -8.73
N GLY A 19 -0.09 13.42 -8.50
CA GLY A 19 1.08 13.63 -7.65
C GLY A 19 0.75 13.59 -6.15
N ARG A 20 -0.36 12.99 -5.74
CA ARG A 20 -0.66 12.71 -4.33
C ARG A 20 -0.08 11.36 -3.94
N GLU A 21 0.59 11.34 -2.80
CA GLU A 21 1.04 10.09 -2.20
C GLU A 21 -0.15 9.33 -1.63
N LEU A 22 -0.26 8.07 -2.02
CA LEU A 22 -1.23 7.12 -1.56
C LEU A 22 -0.50 6.08 -0.72
N ILE A 23 -0.93 5.91 0.53
CA ILE A 23 -0.26 5.01 1.47
C ILE A 23 -1.24 3.93 1.90
N VAL A 24 -0.82 2.67 1.77
CA VAL A 24 -1.52 1.52 2.32
C VAL A 24 -0.67 0.86 3.38
N HIS A 25 -1.15 0.90 4.62
CA HIS A 25 -0.57 0.20 5.75
C HIS A 25 -0.94 -1.29 5.74
N VAL A 26 0.04 -2.13 6.02
CA VAL A 26 -0.07 -3.58 6.12
C VAL A 26 0.28 -3.99 7.54
N THR A 27 -0.75 -4.23 8.34
CA THR A 27 -0.59 -4.65 9.74
C THR A 27 -0.75 -6.16 9.86
N LYS A 28 0.12 -6.84 10.62
CA LYS A 28 -0.04 -8.27 10.90
C LYS A 28 -1.09 -8.46 12.01
N SER A 29 -2.19 -9.14 11.71
CA SER A 29 -3.26 -9.45 12.65
C SER A 29 -3.44 -10.97 12.76
N ARG A 30 -2.71 -11.57 13.71
CA ARG A 30 -2.72 -13.02 13.98
C ARG A 30 -2.36 -13.84 12.73
N MET A 31 -3.36 -14.43 12.08
CA MET A 31 -3.27 -15.31 10.91
C MET A 31 -3.48 -14.57 9.59
N GLN A 32 -3.98 -13.33 9.63
CA GLN A 32 -4.24 -12.52 8.45
C GLN A 32 -3.43 -11.22 8.50
N ARG A 33 -3.33 -10.55 7.37
CA ARG A 33 -2.79 -9.19 7.24
C ARG A 33 -3.95 -8.25 7.02
N GLN A 34 -3.99 -7.16 7.77
CA GLN A 34 -4.95 -6.11 7.57
C GLN A 34 -4.31 -5.01 6.73
N LEU A 35 -4.94 -4.73 5.59
CA LEU A 35 -4.64 -3.59 4.73
C LEU A 35 -5.48 -2.41 5.21
N ASN A 36 -4.89 -1.23 5.30
CA ASN A 36 -5.59 0.02 5.56
C ASN A 36 -5.05 1.11 4.62
N CYS A 37 -5.91 1.74 3.83
CA CYS A 37 -5.56 2.86 2.97
C CYS A 37 -5.79 4.17 3.72
N ASP A 38 -4.76 5.00 3.91
CA ASP A 38 -4.93 6.30 4.57
C ASP A 38 -5.69 7.30 3.71
N THR A 39 -5.66 7.14 2.38
CA THR A 39 -6.31 8.07 1.46
C THR A 39 -7.83 8.00 1.52
N CYS A 40 -8.39 6.78 1.60
CA CYS A 40 -9.85 6.57 1.58
C CYS A 40 -10.41 5.80 2.79
N GLY A 41 -9.56 5.41 3.75
CA GLY A 41 -9.96 4.62 4.92
C GLY A 41 -10.35 3.17 4.60
N TRP A 42 -10.04 2.68 3.40
CA TRP A 42 -10.33 1.31 2.97
C TRP A 42 -9.60 0.31 3.84
N ARG A 43 -10.32 -0.72 4.31
CA ARG A 43 -9.76 -1.76 5.18
C ARG A 43 -10.09 -3.16 4.67
N LYS A 44 -9.09 -4.04 4.59
CA LYS A 44 -9.29 -5.43 4.13
C LYS A 44 -8.38 -6.42 4.83
N GLY A 45 -8.95 -7.51 5.35
CA GLY A 45 -8.20 -8.66 5.85
C GLY A 45 -7.85 -9.62 4.71
N VAL A 46 -6.57 -9.94 4.54
CA VAL A 46 -6.08 -10.88 3.52
C VAL A 46 -5.10 -11.86 4.14
N GLN A 47 -5.22 -13.14 3.80
CA GLN A 47 -4.31 -14.18 4.27
C GLN A 47 -3.07 -14.30 3.37
N PHE A 48 -3.26 -14.08 2.07
CA PHE A 48 -2.22 -14.24 1.06
C PHE A 48 -2.03 -12.95 0.26
N LEU A 49 -0.79 -12.73 -0.16
CA LEU A 49 -0.41 -11.64 -1.07
C LEU A 49 -0.88 -10.24 -0.62
N PRO A 50 -0.59 -9.82 0.63
CA PRO A 50 -1.05 -8.52 1.13
C PRO A 50 -0.55 -7.33 0.31
N TRP A 51 0.67 -7.43 -0.23
CA TRP A 51 1.25 -6.38 -1.07
C TRP A 51 0.53 -6.26 -2.41
N LEU A 52 0.33 -7.37 -3.11
CA LEU A 52 -0.40 -7.38 -4.37
C LEU A 52 -1.81 -6.79 -4.19
N LYS A 53 -2.52 -7.19 -3.14
CA LYS A 53 -3.87 -6.68 -2.85
C LYS A 53 -3.89 -5.19 -2.49
N ALA A 54 -2.83 -4.68 -1.87
CA ALA A 54 -2.67 -3.25 -1.63
C ALA A 54 -2.44 -2.50 -2.96
N GLU A 55 -1.60 -3.03 -3.85
CA GLU A 55 -1.33 -2.44 -5.16
C GLU A 55 -2.55 -2.46 -6.08
N GLU A 56 -3.30 -3.57 -6.11
CA GLU A 56 -4.56 -3.66 -6.85
C GLU A 56 -5.54 -2.57 -6.38
N HIS A 57 -5.68 -2.38 -5.06
CA HIS A 57 -6.53 -1.31 -4.53
C HIS A 57 -6.06 0.07 -4.98
N LEU A 58 -4.76 0.35 -4.91
CA LEU A 58 -4.20 1.62 -5.37
C LEU A 58 -4.46 1.84 -6.86
N ALA A 59 -4.29 0.81 -7.69
CA ALA A 59 -4.54 0.88 -9.12
C ALA A 59 -6.03 1.08 -9.46
N GLU A 60 -6.91 0.29 -8.84
CA GLU A 60 -8.34 0.29 -9.17
C GLU A 60 -9.10 1.47 -8.55
N ALA A 61 -8.85 1.77 -7.26
CA ALA A 61 -9.61 2.79 -6.53
C ALA A 61 -9.03 4.20 -6.68
N HIS A 62 -7.72 4.30 -6.91
CA HIS A 62 -7.02 5.59 -6.93
C HIS A 62 -6.32 5.88 -8.25
N GLN A 63 -6.44 5.00 -9.25
CA GLN A 63 -5.68 5.12 -10.52
C GLN A 63 -4.19 5.37 -10.25
N ALA A 64 -3.68 4.81 -9.14
CA ALA A 64 -2.29 4.92 -8.78
C ALA A 64 -1.50 4.36 -9.94
N THR A 65 -0.55 5.13 -10.44
CA THR A 65 0.25 4.70 -11.57
C THR A 65 1.04 3.50 -11.09
N VAL A 66 0.58 2.30 -11.49
CA VAL A 66 1.41 1.11 -11.42
C VAL A 66 2.45 1.37 -12.48
N ASP A 67 3.53 2.06 -12.10
CA ASP A 67 4.68 2.30 -12.95
C ASP A 67 5.10 0.93 -13.49
N ARG A 68 4.63 0.66 -14.70
CA ARG A 68 4.92 -0.55 -15.44
C ARG A 68 6.21 -0.21 -16.14
N THR A 69 7.29 -0.29 -15.37
CA THR A 69 8.70 -0.29 -15.78
C THR A 69 8.94 0.29 -17.17
N ALA A 70 9.43 1.53 -17.24
CA ALA A 70 10.29 1.93 -18.35
C ALA A 70 11.68 1.30 -18.19
#